data_AF-A0A9C9GEB5-F1
#
_entry.id   AF-A0A9C9GEB5-F1
#
_cell.length_a   1.000
_cell.length_b   1.000
_cell.length_c   1.000
_cell.angle_alpha   90.00
_cell.angle_beta   90.00
_cell.angle_gamma   90.00
#
_symmetry.space_group_name_H-M   'P 1'
#
loop_
_entity.id
_entity.type
_entity.pdbx_description
1 polymer ?
#
loop_
_entity_poly.entity_id
_entity_poly.type
_entity_poly.pdbx_seq_one_letter_code
_entity_poly.pdbx_strand_id
1 'polypeptide(L)'
;LINNMLPEEICSASKNLQKVFAMIDNMLCGFAWVFGNLHLDKLAVLYAAAFGGDADPKRLQNLGVKTLTLEKRFNKRAGWTDEDDRLPEFFYKEKSEVTGITFKVPPEMLPQTLKEFE
;
A
#
# COMPACT_ATOMS: atom_id res chain seq x y z
N LEU A 1 7.65 -18.58 1.26
CA LEU A 1 8.37 -17.33 1.60
C LEU A 1 7.63 -16.48 2.64
N ILE A 2 6.29 -16.35 2.59
CA ILE A 2 5.52 -15.55 3.59
C ILE A 2 5.34 -16.27 4.95
N ASN A 3 5.42 -17.60 5.01
CA ASN A 3 5.09 -18.38 6.21
C ASN A 3 5.96 -18.10 7.46
N ASN A 4 7.12 -17.46 7.28
CA ASN A 4 8.10 -17.16 8.33
C ASN A 4 8.26 -15.66 8.62
N MET A 5 7.49 -14.78 7.98
CA MET A 5 7.56 -13.35 8.29
C MET A 5 6.83 -13.07 9.61
N LEU A 6 7.41 -12.20 10.42
CA LEU A 6 6.77 -11.69 11.62
C LEU A 6 5.62 -10.73 11.21
N PRO A 7 4.57 -10.60 12.02
CA PRO A 7 3.45 -9.71 11.73
C PRO A 7 3.85 -8.28 11.34
N GLU A 8 4.84 -7.71 12.02
CA GLU A 8 5.38 -6.38 11.75
C GLU A 8 6.06 -6.27 10.38
N GLU A 9 6.72 -7.34 9.93
CA GLU A 9 7.35 -7.41 8.60
C GLU A 9 6.28 -7.46 7.51
N ILE A 10 5.20 -8.20 7.75
CA ILE A 10 4.04 -8.27 6.85
C ILE A 10 3.37 -6.90 6.74
N CYS A 11 3.11 -6.23 7.88
CA CYS A 11 2.53 -4.89 7.91
C CYS A 11 3.43 -3.88 7.18
N SER A 12 4.74 -3.90 7.44
CA SER A 12 5.71 -3.02 6.79
C SER A 12 5.77 -3.25 5.27
N ALA A 13 5.81 -4.51 4.83
CA ALA A 13 5.79 -4.86 3.41
C ALA A 13 4.49 -4.40 2.74
N SER A 14 3.34 -4.66 3.35
CA SER A 14 2.03 -4.21 2.86
C SER A 14 1.99 -2.68 2.70
N LYS A 15 2.38 -1.93 3.72
CA LYS A 15 2.43 -0.46 3.71
C LYS A 15 3.33 0.09 2.62
N ASN A 16 4.52 -0.49 2.43
CA ASN A 16 5.43 -0.05 1.39
C ASN A 16 4.89 -0.33 -0.02
N LEU A 17 4.22 -1.47 -0.21
CA LEU A 17 3.55 -1.78 -1.47
C LEU A 17 2.37 -0.85 -1.73
N GLN A 18 1.56 -0.51 -0.71
CA GLN A 18 0.45 0.44 -0.88
C GLN A 18 0.94 1.80 -1.41
N LYS A 19 2.07 2.33 -0.90
CA LYS A 19 2.68 3.57 -1.43
C LYS A 19 3.06 3.44 -2.90
N VAL A 20 3.63 2.29 -3.28
CA VAL A 20 4.02 2.01 -4.67
C VAL A 20 2.80 1.91 -5.57
N PHE A 21 1.77 1.18 -5.18
CA PHE A 21 0.54 1.02 -5.97
C PHE A 21 -0.25 2.31 -6.09
N ALA A 22 -0.37 3.09 -5.02
CA ALA A 22 -0.99 4.42 -5.07
C ALA A 22 -0.25 5.36 -6.04
N MET A 23 1.09 5.28 -6.12
CA MET A 23 1.87 6.00 -7.13
C MET A 23 1.55 5.51 -8.55
N ILE A 24 1.52 4.18 -8.76
CA ILE A 24 1.28 3.57 -10.08
C ILE A 24 -0.09 3.94 -10.63
N ASP A 25 -1.14 3.85 -9.80
CA ASP A 25 -2.53 4.13 -10.20
C ASP A 25 -2.75 5.57 -10.71
N ASN A 26 -1.86 6.49 -10.35
CA ASN A 26 -1.88 7.86 -10.86
C ASN A 26 -1.23 8.03 -12.25
N MET A 27 -0.50 7.04 -12.76
CA MET A 27 0.35 7.22 -13.94
C MET A 27 0.18 6.15 -15.03
N LEU A 28 0.03 4.88 -14.65
CA LEU A 28 0.09 3.76 -15.58
C LEU A 28 -0.62 2.51 -15.04
N CYS A 29 -0.92 1.57 -15.94
CA CYS A 29 -1.49 0.28 -15.57
C CYS A 29 -0.55 -0.54 -14.68
N GLY A 30 -1.05 -1.12 -13.59
CA GLY A 30 -0.27 -1.99 -12.68
C GLY A 30 0.56 -3.08 -13.36
N PHE A 31 0.12 -3.65 -14.47
CA PHE A 31 0.90 -4.66 -15.20
C PHE A 31 2.20 -4.10 -15.81
N ALA A 32 2.23 -2.82 -16.16
CA ALA A 32 3.44 -2.18 -16.66
C ALA A 32 4.49 -1.99 -15.55
N TRP A 33 4.12 -2.09 -14.28
CA TRP A 33 5.06 -2.00 -13.15
C TRP A 33 6.12 -3.10 -13.14
N VAL A 34 5.84 -4.27 -13.72
CA VAL A 34 6.82 -5.36 -13.89
C VAL A 34 8.09 -4.87 -14.58
N PHE A 35 7.96 -3.93 -15.52
CA PHE A 35 9.08 -3.29 -16.20
C PHE A 35 9.40 -1.89 -15.64
N GLY A 36 8.38 -1.17 -15.20
CA GLY A 36 8.50 0.21 -14.70
C GLY A 36 9.31 0.33 -13.41
N ASN A 37 9.31 -0.70 -12.55
CA ASN A 37 10.01 -0.64 -11.26
C ASN A 37 11.53 -0.42 -11.38
N LEU A 38 12.14 -0.84 -12.50
CA LEU A 38 13.57 -0.68 -12.77
C LEU A 38 13.92 0.70 -13.37
N HIS A 39 12.91 1.51 -13.69
CA HIS A 39 13.03 2.69 -14.54
C HIS A 39 12.26 3.91 -13.99
N LEU A 40 12.27 4.08 -12.67
CA LEU A 40 11.64 5.22 -11.98
C LEU A 40 12.15 6.59 -12.47
N ASP A 41 13.42 6.67 -12.88
CA ASP A 41 14.04 7.81 -13.55
C ASP A 41 13.35 8.17 -14.87
N LYS A 42 13.14 7.16 -15.74
CA LYS A 42 12.46 7.36 -17.03
C LYS A 42 10.99 7.69 -16.84
N LEU A 43 10.32 7.06 -15.87
CA LEU A 43 8.95 7.39 -15.52
C LEU A 43 8.84 8.85 -15.04
N ALA A 44 9.81 9.35 -14.27
CA ALA A 44 9.82 10.74 -13.83
C ALA A 44 9.98 11.71 -15.01
N VAL A 45 10.82 11.38 -15.99
CA VAL A 45 10.94 12.15 -17.25
C VAL A 45 9.62 12.17 -18.01
N LEU A 46 8.97 11.00 -18.19
CA LEU A 46 7.68 10.92 -18.87
C LEU A 46 6.60 11.74 -18.14
N TYR A 47 6.55 11.64 -16.82
CA TYR A 47 5.60 12.38 -16.00
C TYR A 47 5.83 13.89 -16.09
N ALA A 48 7.09 14.34 -16.02
CA ALA A 48 7.46 15.74 -16.22
C ALA A 48 7.15 16.24 -17.63
N ALA A 49 7.34 15.42 -18.66
CA ALA A 49 6.98 15.76 -20.03
C ALA A 49 5.47 15.95 -20.21
N ALA A 50 4.65 15.14 -19.51
CA ALA A 50 3.19 15.21 -19.59
C ALA A 50 2.59 16.36 -18.77
N PHE A 51 3.11 16.62 -17.56
CA PHE A 51 2.49 17.53 -16.59
C PHE A 51 3.37 18.74 -16.21
N GLY A 52 4.57 18.86 -16.76
CA GLY A 52 5.56 19.86 -16.39
C GLY A 52 6.24 19.60 -15.04
N GLY A 53 7.20 20.46 -14.71
CA GLY A 53 8.02 20.39 -13.48
C GLY A 53 9.23 19.47 -13.62
N ASP A 54 9.89 19.20 -12.49
CA ASP A 54 11.15 18.44 -12.48
C ASP A 54 10.92 16.94 -12.68
N ALA A 55 11.83 16.33 -13.44
CA ALA A 55 11.94 14.89 -13.64
C ALA A 55 12.65 14.23 -12.44
N ASP A 56 11.99 14.25 -11.28
CA ASP A 56 12.51 13.67 -10.03
C ASP A 56 11.73 12.41 -9.63
N PRO A 57 12.37 11.22 -9.54
CA PRO A 57 11.73 10.01 -9.03
C PRO A 57 11.10 10.16 -7.64
N LYS A 58 11.65 11.01 -6.77
CA LYS A 58 11.07 11.25 -5.44
C LYS A 58 9.72 11.94 -5.55
N ARG A 59 9.49 12.76 -6.58
CA ARG A 59 8.17 13.35 -6.86
C ARG A 59 7.12 12.27 -7.06
N LEU A 60 7.47 11.19 -7.74
CA LEU A 60 6.57 10.06 -7.97
C LEU A 60 6.32 9.27 -6.68
N GLN A 61 7.36 8.96 -5.92
CA GLN A 61 7.20 8.28 -4.62
C GLN A 61 6.33 9.10 -3.65
N ASN A 62 6.55 10.41 -3.61
CA ASN A 62 5.75 11.34 -2.82
C ASN A 62 4.30 11.42 -3.30
N LEU A 63 4.01 11.13 -4.57
CA LEU A 63 2.64 11.06 -5.08
C LEU A 63 1.87 9.95 -4.37
N GLY A 64 2.43 8.75 -4.26
CA GLY A 64 1.79 7.64 -3.54
C GLY A 64 1.50 7.96 -2.07
N VAL A 65 2.46 8.56 -1.36
CA VAL A 65 2.26 9.00 0.04
C VAL A 65 1.14 10.04 0.14
N LYS A 66 1.15 11.05 -0.73
CA LYS A 66 0.11 12.09 -0.75
C LYS A 66 -1.27 11.51 -1.04
N THR A 67 -1.38 10.58 -1.98
CA THR A 67 -2.63 9.89 -2.33
C THR A 67 -3.19 9.17 -1.11
N LEU A 68 -2.40 8.34 -0.44
CA LEU A 68 -2.84 7.60 0.75
C LEU A 68 -3.22 8.54 1.91
N THR A 69 -2.48 9.62 2.14
CA THR A 69 -2.84 10.63 3.14
C THR A 69 -4.17 11.32 2.82
N LEU A 70 -4.44 11.63 1.56
CA LEU A 70 -5.70 12.23 1.14
C LEU A 70 -6.87 11.23 1.29
N GLU A 71 -6.68 9.98 0.89
CA GLU A 71 -7.67 8.90 1.02
C GLU A 71 -8.02 8.62 2.49
N LYS A 72 -7.03 8.50 3.38
CA LYS A 72 -7.29 8.30 4.81
C LYS A 72 -8.03 9.49 5.44
N ARG A 73 -7.68 10.74 5.07
CA ARG A 73 -8.42 11.93 5.51
C ARG A 73 -9.85 11.95 5.00
N PHE A 74 -10.07 11.52 3.76
CA PHE A 74 -11.40 11.38 3.19
C PHE A 74 -12.23 10.35 3.97
N ASN A 75 -11.70 9.14 4.18
CA ASN A 75 -12.39 8.06 4.90
C ASN A 75 -12.72 8.46 6.34
N LYS A 76 -11.79 9.12 7.04
CA LYS A 76 -12.03 9.65 8.39
C LYS A 76 -13.17 10.67 8.43
N ARG A 77 -13.26 11.55 7.42
CA ARG A 77 -14.37 12.50 7.27
C ARG A 77 -15.69 11.82 6.89
N ALA A 78 -15.62 10.67 6.23
CA ALA A 78 -16.77 9.83 5.93
C ALA A 78 -17.23 8.97 7.12
N GLY A 79 -16.53 9.04 8.27
CA GLY A 79 -16.90 8.33 9.49
C GLY A 79 -16.21 6.98 9.69
N TRP A 80 -15.21 6.62 8.89
CA TRP A 80 -14.42 5.41 9.08
C TRP A 80 -13.52 5.53 10.32
N THR A 81 -13.35 4.42 11.03
CA THR A 81 -12.61 4.31 12.28
C THR A 81 -11.62 3.13 12.25
N ASP A 82 -10.77 3.01 13.27
CA ASP A 82 -9.87 1.87 13.43
C ASP A 82 -10.63 0.52 13.52
N GLU A 83 -11.92 0.53 13.87
CA GLU A 83 -12.75 -0.69 13.90
C GLU A 83 -13.10 -1.23 12.51
N ASP A 84 -12.97 -0.40 11.47
CA ASP A 84 -13.24 -0.78 10.08
C ASP A 84 -12.01 -1.43 9.42
N ASP A 85 -10.80 -1.19 9.94
CA ASP A 85 -9.54 -1.76 9.47
C ASP A 85 -9.31 -3.19 10.03
N ARG A 86 -10.25 -4.10 9.81
CA ARG A 86 -10.19 -5.51 10.29
C ARG A 86 -10.57 -6.52 9.22
N LEU A 87 -10.05 -7.75 9.33
CA LEU A 87 -10.55 -8.88 8.53
C LEU A 87 -11.76 -9.56 9.22
N PRO A 88 -12.59 -10.28 8.46
CA PRO A 88 -13.60 -11.18 9.04
C PRO A 88 -13.00 -12.19 10.04
N GLU A 89 -13.76 -12.53 11.08
CA GLU A 89 -13.26 -13.30 12.22
C GLU A 89 -12.72 -14.70 11.84
N PHE A 90 -13.28 -15.33 10.81
CA PHE A 90 -12.87 -16.66 10.38
C PHE A 90 -11.41 -16.71 9.90
N PHE A 91 -10.84 -15.60 9.38
CA PHE A 91 -9.43 -15.56 8.99
C PHE A 91 -8.48 -15.83 10.16
N TYR A 92 -8.90 -15.53 11.39
CA TYR A 92 -8.11 -15.73 12.60
C TYR A 92 -8.38 -17.07 13.29
N LYS A 93 -9.57 -17.65 13.08
CA LYS A 93 -10.03 -18.88 13.77
C LYS A 93 -9.91 -20.14 12.91
N GLU A 94 -10.16 -20.03 11.62
CA GLU A 94 -10.27 -21.17 10.72
C GLU A 94 -9.00 -21.34 9.89
N LYS A 95 -8.43 -22.55 9.92
CA LYS A 95 -7.27 -22.87 9.08
C LYS A 95 -7.72 -23.03 7.64
N SER A 96 -7.00 -22.39 6.71
CA SER A 96 -7.20 -22.62 5.28
C SER A 96 -7.00 -24.10 4.95
N GLU A 97 -7.92 -24.69 4.17
CA GLU A 97 -7.83 -26.09 3.74
C GLU A 97 -6.59 -26.37 2.87
N VAL A 98 -6.10 -25.34 2.17
CA VAL A 98 -4.96 -25.46 1.24
C VAL A 98 -3.63 -25.35 1.98
N THR A 99 -3.52 -24.41 2.93
CA THR A 99 -2.24 -24.08 3.57
C THR A 99 -2.13 -24.53 5.03
N GLY A 100 -3.25 -24.90 5.65
CA GLY A 100 -3.31 -25.33 7.06
C GLY A 100 -3.03 -24.23 8.08
N ILE A 101 -2.99 -22.96 7.66
CA ILE A 101 -2.68 -21.81 8.52
C ILE A 101 -3.86 -20.84 8.61
N THR A 102 -3.94 -20.12 9.73
CA THR A 102 -4.76 -18.91 9.91
C THR A 102 -3.95 -17.67 9.54
N PHE A 103 -4.63 -16.54 9.39
CA PHE A 103 -3.98 -15.25 9.26
C PHE A 103 -3.28 -14.87 10.57
N LYS A 104 -1.97 -14.59 10.47
CA LYS A 104 -1.09 -14.46 11.64
C LYS A 104 -0.86 -13.03 12.12
N VAL A 105 -1.32 -12.02 11.39
CA VAL A 105 -1.19 -10.63 11.83
C VAL A 105 -2.31 -10.34 12.84
N PRO A 106 -2.00 -9.94 14.09
CA PRO A 106 -3.01 -9.58 15.06
C PRO A 106 -3.94 -8.46 14.55
N PRO A 107 -5.26 -8.53 14.78
CA PRO A 107 -6.22 -7.54 14.29
C PRO A 107 -5.83 -6.09 14.62
N GLU A 108 -5.31 -5.84 15.81
CA GLU A 108 -4.90 -4.52 16.29
C GLU A 108 -3.71 -3.91 15.53
N MET A 109 -2.93 -4.72 14.80
CA MET A 109 -1.81 -4.25 13.98
C MET A 109 -2.25 -3.76 12.59
N LEU A 110 -3.45 -4.13 12.14
CA LEU A 110 -3.99 -3.67 10.85
C LEU A 110 -4.22 -2.15 10.82
N PRO A 111 -4.96 -1.53 11.76
CA PRO A 111 -5.11 -0.07 11.77
C PRO A 111 -3.76 0.64 11.97
N GLN A 112 -2.87 0.08 12.78
CA GLN A 112 -1.52 0.65 13.03
C GLN A 112 -0.68 0.76 11.75
N THR A 113 -0.90 -0.13 10.78
CA THR A 113 -0.18 -0.13 9.49
C THR A 113 -0.41 1.17 8.72
N LEU A 114 -1.56 1.81 8.91
CA LEU A 114 -2.00 2.96 8.11
C LEU A 114 -1.85 4.30 8.84
N LYS A 115 -1.46 4.29 10.13
CA LYS A 115 -1.33 5.50 10.97
C LYS A 115 -0.34 6.53 10.44
N GLU A 116 0.62 6.14 9.59
CA GLU A 116 1.57 7.10 8.99
C GLU A 116 0.90 8.08 8.01
N PHE A 117 -0.34 7.79 7.58
CA PHE A 117 -1.07 8.58 6.60
C PHE A 117 -2.15 9.49 7.21
N GLU A 118 -2.37 9.46 8.53
CA GLU A 118 -3.34 10.32 9.23
C GLU A 118 -2.81 11.76 9.43
#